data_AF-A0A392U9U2-F1
#
_entry.id   AF-A0A392U9U2-F1
#
_cell.length_a   1.000
_cell.length_b   1.000
_cell.length_c   1.000
_cell.angle_alpha   90.00
_cell.angle_beta   90.00
_cell.angle_gamma   90.00
#
_symmetry.space_group_name_H-M   'P 1'
#
loop_
_entity.id
_entity.type
_entity.pdbx_description
1 polymer ?
#
loop_
_entity_poly.entity_id
_entity_poly.type
_entity_poly.pdbx_seq_one_letter_code
_entity_poly.pdbx_strand_id
1 'polypeptide(L)' 'MCIDYRRLNKATRKDHFPLPFMYQMLERLSGQELYCFLDGYSGYNQISVNPEDQE' A
#
# COMPACT_ATOMS: atom_id res chain seq x y z
N MET A 1 13.17 8.82 10.90
CA MET A 1 13.93 9.50 9.82
C MET A 1 12.93 9.81 8.71
N CYS A 2 12.92 11.03 8.17
CA CYS A 2 12.01 11.42 7.09
C CYS A 2 12.85 11.88 5.90
N ILE A 3 12.62 11.30 4.73
CA ILE A 3 13.32 11.62 3.49
C ILE A 3 12.37 12.41 2.59
N ASP A 4 12.85 13.51 2.02
CA ASP A 4 12.03 14.37 1.17
C ASP A 4 11.95 13.84 -0.28
N TYR A 5 10.92 13.05 -0.56
CA TYR A 5 10.65 12.50 -1.89
C TYR A 5 9.81 13.42 -2.80
N ARG A 6 9.55 14.69 -2.44
CA ARG A 6 8.62 15.55 -3.22
C ARG A 6 9.05 15.73 -4.68
N ARG A 7 10.35 15.83 -4.96
CA ARG A 7 10.87 15.95 -6.33
C ARG A 7 10.74 14.63 -7.08
N LEU A 8 11.08 13.51 -6.42
CA LEU A 8 10.97 12.17 -6.98
C LEU A 8 9.52 11.84 -7.35
N ASN A 9 8.58 12.03 -6.41
CA ASN A 9 7.16 11.75 -6.59
C ASN A 9 6.50 12.56 -7.73
N LYS A 10 7.09 13.71 -8.12
CA LYS A 10 6.64 14.50 -9.28
C LYS A 10 7.16 13.95 -10.60
N ALA A 11 8.34 13.35 -10.61
CA ALA A 11 8.96 12.75 -11.79
C ALA A 11 8.48 11.31 -12.04
N THR A 12 8.10 10.58 -10.98
CA THR A 12 7.61 9.20 -11.07
C THR A 12 6.22 9.15 -11.72
N ARG A 13 6.04 8.21 -12.66
CA ARG A 13 4.73 7.91 -13.26
C ARG A 13 3.80 7.35 -12.18
N LYS A 14 2.61 7.94 -12.04
CA LYS A 14 1.59 7.44 -11.10
C LYS A 14 1.01 6.13 -11.63
N ASP A 15 1.04 5.10 -10.80
CA ASP A 15 0.32 3.86 -11.06
C ASP A 15 -1.16 4.02 -10.66
N HIS A 16 -2.05 3.50 -11.49
CA HIS A 16 -3.50 3.56 -11.30
C HIS A 16 -4.05 2.21 -10.83
N PHE A 17 -3.36 1.58 -9.87
CA PHE A 17 -3.86 0.35 -9.27
C PHE A 17 -5.22 0.61 -8.60
N PRO A 18 -6.27 -0.16 -8.94
CA PRO A 18 -7.59 0.03 -8.35
C PRO A 18 -7.56 -0.39 -6.89
N LEU A 19 -7.59 0.60 -5.98
CA LEU A 19 -7.78 0.31 -4.57
C LEU A 19 -9.21 -0.23 -4.37
N PRO A 20 -9.37 -1.33 -3.60
CA PRO A 20 -10.69 -1.89 -3.35
C PRO A 20 -11.56 -0.86 -2.62
N PHE A 21 -12.84 -0.78 -3.02
CA PHE A 21 -13.79 0.09 -2.36
C PHE A 21 -14.13 -0.45 -0.98
N MET A 22 -14.09 0.42 0.04
CA MET A 22 -14.27 0.02 1.44
C MET A 22 -15.58 -0.76 1.65
N TYR A 23 -16.68 -0.33 1.04
CA TYR A 23 -17.98 -1.00 1.19
C TYR A 23 -17.98 -2.42 0.62
N GLN A 24 -17.24 -2.67 -0.47
CA GLN A 24 -17.11 -4.02 -1.02
C GLN A 24 -16.39 -4.97 -0.05
N MET A 25 -15.41 -4.45 0.70
CA MET A 25 -14.76 -5.22 1.75
C MET A 25 -15.70 -5.48 2.93
N LEU A 26 -16.49 -4.49 3.34
CA LEU A 26 -17.45 -4.62 4.43
C LEU A 26 -18.57 -5.62 4.12
N GLU A 27 -19.10 -5.64 2.88
CA GLU A 27 -20.08 -6.64 2.46
C GLU A 27 -19.52 -8.07 2.55
N ARG A 28 -18.26 -8.28 2.13
CA ARG A 28 -17.59 -9.59 2.25
C ARG A 28 -17.35 -10.00 3.69
N LEU A 29 -17.12 -9.03 4.57
CA LEU A 29 -16.91 -9.27 5.99
C LEU A 29 -18.24 -9.57 6.70
N SER A 30 -19.36 -9.03 6.21
CA SER A 30 -20.66 -9.21 6.85
C SER A 30 -21.03 -10.68 7.06
N GLY A 31 -21.52 -11.02 8.26
CA GLY A 31 -21.93 -12.37 8.64
C GLY A 31 -20.83 -13.28 9.19
N GLN A 32 -19.57 -12.82 9.29
CA GLN A 32 -18.53 -13.56 10.00
C GLN A 32 -18.61 -13.27 11.52
N GLU A 33 -18.41 -14.30 12.34
CA GLU A 33 -18.48 -14.19 13.80
C GLU A 33 -17.15 -13.77 14.45
N LEU A 34 -16.03 -13.98 13.75
CA LEU A 34 -14.69 -13.66 14.23
C LEU A 34 -13.90 -12.91 13.15
N TYR A 35 -13.19 -11.86 13.58
CA TYR A 35 -12.32 -11.07 12.71
C TYR A 35 -10.92 -10.97 13.32
N CYS A 36 -9.92 -10.99 12.46
CA CYS A 36 -8.53 -10.68 12.79
C CYS A 36 -8.02 -9.61 11.83
N PHE A 37 -7.30 -8.62 12.35
CA PHE A 37 -6.71 -7.53 11.59
C PHE A 37 -5.20 -7.58 11.67
N LEU A 38 -4.54 -7.41 10.52
CA LEU A 38 -3.10 -7.32 10.37
C LEU A 38 -2.78 -5.99 9.68
N ASP A 39 -1.91 -5.16 10.28
CA ASP A 39 -1.77 -3.74 9.92
C ASP A 39 -0.67 -3.45 8.87
N GLY A 40 0.17 -4.43 8.55
CA GLY A 40 1.27 -4.28 7.60
C GLY A 40 2.17 -3.09 7.89
N TYR A 41 2.35 -2.69 9.17
CA TYR A 41 3.03 -1.45 9.57
C TYR A 41 4.38 -1.18 8.87
N SER A 42 5.17 -2.24 8.66
CA SER A 42 6.48 -2.17 7.99
C SER A 42 6.46 -2.61 6.52
N GLY A 43 5.29 -2.68 5.89
CA GLY A 43 5.13 -3.26 4.54
C GLY A 43 6.03 -2.61 3.49
N TYR A 44 6.19 -1.27 3.53
CA TYR A 44 7.08 -0.56 2.62
C TYR A 44 8.56 -0.94 2.77
N ASN A 45 8.99 -1.34 3.97
CA ASN A 45 10.39 -1.71 4.22
C ASN A 45 10.68 -3.19 3.92
N GLN A 46 9.66 -3.99 3.67
CA GLN A 46 9.77 -5.42 3.38
C GLN A 46 9.75 -5.72 1.88
N ILE A 47 9.21 -4.80 1.07
CA ILE A 47 9.14 -4.93 -0.38
C ILE A 47 10.43 -4.40 -0.98
N SER A 48 11.12 -5.24 -1.77
CA SER A 48 12.34 -4.85 -2.46
C SER A 48 12.05 -3.88 -3.61
N VAL A 49 12.83 -2.81 -3.71
CA VAL A 49 12.85 -1.93 -4.88
C VAL A 49 13.51 -2.65 -6.05
N ASN A 50 13.06 -2.40 -7.27
CA ASN A 50 13.70 -2.91 -8.48
C ASN A 50 15.19 -2.49 -8.50
N PRO A 51 16.16 -3.41 -8.71
CA PRO A 51 17.59 -3.07 -8.70
C PRO A 51 17.99 -1.92 -9.63
N GLU A 52 17.31 -1.73 -10.75
CA GLU A 52 17.60 -0.64 -11.70
C GLU A 52 17.14 0.74 -11.20
N ASP A 53 16.19 0.76 -10.26
CA ASP A 53 15.62 1.96 -9.64
C ASP A 53 16.22 2.23 -8.25
N GLN A 54 17.16 1.40 -7.81
CA GLN A 54 17.99 1.63 -6.63
C GLN A 54 19.13 2.59 -7.00
N GLU A 55 19.53 3.43 -6.04
CA GLU A 55 20.72 4.29 -6.18
C GLU A 55 22.02 3.48 -6.29
#